data_AF-A0A0Q7UAA6-F1
#
_entry.id   AF-A0A0Q7UAA6-F1
#
_cell.length_a   1.000
_cell.length_b   1.000
_cell.length_c   1.000
_cell.angle_alpha   90.00
_cell.angle_beta   90.00
_cell.angle_gamma   90.00
#
_symmetry.space_group_name_H-M   'P 1'
#
loop_
_entity.id
_entity.type
_entity.pdbx_description
1 polymer ?
#
loop_
_entity_poly.entity_id
_entity_poly.type
_entity_poly.pdbx_seq_one_letter_code
_entity_poly.pdbx_strand_id
1 'polypeptide(L)'
;MANIALELGFASMCGKPLIIVKSKLAPPPSDLTRTDWIEYDDGDEARFRRKLNQALDELDALAGFNESLLEVALEAPAMDCAVAFERASKAFLLTKEPRFLDSAEQIARRLDESARDDQVADLARVRDEILMFVKQGRRALAGPVGGAAA
;
A
#
# COMPACT_ATOMS: atom_id res chain seq x y z
N MET A 1 10.12 -14.70 18.21
CA MET A 1 9.40 -13.40 18.18
C MET A 1 10.04 -12.36 17.25
N ALA A 2 11.33 -12.45 16.88
CA ALA A 2 12.00 -11.49 15.99
C ALA A 2 11.40 -11.32 14.58
N ASN A 3 10.54 -12.24 14.10
CA ASN A 3 10.00 -12.20 12.74
C ASN A 3 8.83 -11.22 12.58
N ILE A 4 7.95 -11.12 13.58
CA ILE A 4 6.75 -10.28 13.50
C ILE A 4 7.12 -8.80 13.42
N ALA A 5 8.14 -8.36 14.17
CA ALA A 5 8.60 -6.97 14.09
C ALA A 5 9.16 -6.61 12.70
N LEU A 6 9.89 -7.55 12.07
CA LEU A 6 10.45 -7.33 10.74
C LEU A 6 9.35 -7.36 9.66
N GLU A 7 8.36 -8.23 9.80
CA GLU A 7 7.20 -8.32 8.90
C GLU A 7 6.28 -7.10 9.03
N LEU A 8 5.98 -6.65 10.25
CA LEU A 8 5.21 -5.43 10.51
C LEU A 8 5.99 -4.19 10.07
N GLY A 9 7.29 -4.12 10.37
CA GLY A 9 8.16 -3.04 9.92
C GLY A 9 8.19 -2.95 8.40
N PHE A 10 8.34 -4.08 7.70
CA PHE A 10 8.31 -4.13 6.24
C PHE A 10 6.94 -3.73 5.67
N ALA A 11 5.84 -4.23 6.25
CA ALA A 11 4.50 -3.84 5.85
C ALA A 11 4.28 -2.32 6.02
N SER A 12 4.67 -1.75 7.16
CA SER A 12 4.59 -0.32 7.43
C SER A 12 5.48 0.50 6.50
N MET A 13 6.69 0.03 6.20
CA MET A 13 7.61 0.68 5.24
C MET A 13 7.05 0.68 3.82
N CYS A 14 6.34 -0.39 3.44
CA CYS A 14 5.59 -0.45 2.18
C CYS A 14 4.30 0.39 2.23
N GLY A 15 4.05 1.16 3.28
CA GLY A 15 2.83 1.96 3.44
C GLY A 15 1.57 1.13 3.58
N LYS A 16 1.69 -0.18 3.88
CA LYS A 16 0.52 -1.01 4.18
C LYS A 16 0.06 -0.69 5.60
N PRO A 17 -1.18 -0.22 5.77
CA PRO A 17 -1.75 -0.12 7.09
C PRO A 17 -1.85 -1.51 7.72
N LEU A 18 -1.68 -1.52 9.04
CA LEU A 18 -1.55 -2.73 9.83
C LEU A 18 -2.69 -2.79 10.83
N ILE A 19 -3.53 -3.80 10.67
CA ILE A 19 -4.53 -4.17 11.68
C ILE A 19 -3.96 -5.35 12.44
N ILE A 20 -3.71 -5.18 13.74
CA ILE A 20 -3.23 -6.28 14.58
C ILE A 20 -4.36 -6.77 15.48
N VAL A 21 -4.75 -8.02 15.25
CA VAL A 21 -5.77 -8.72 16.03
C VAL A 21 -5.08 -9.67 17.00
N LYS A 22 -5.50 -9.64 18.26
CA LYS A 22 -5.02 -10.60 19.27
C LYS A 22 -6.17 -11.15 20.10
N SER A 23 -5.97 -12.30 20.74
CA SER A 23 -6.88 -12.74 21.79
C SER A 23 -6.69 -11.90 23.06
N LYS A 24 -7.72 -11.84 23.91
CA LYS A 24 -7.65 -11.16 25.21
C LYS A 24 -6.54 -11.69 26.12
N LEU A 25 -6.32 -13.00 26.10
CA LEU A 25 -5.32 -13.68 26.94
C LEU A 25 -3.89 -13.58 26.38
N ALA A 26 -3.71 -13.18 25.12
CA ALA A 26 -2.40 -13.00 24.54
C ALA A 26 -1.79 -11.67 25.06
N PRO A 27 -0.63 -11.71 25.74
CA PRO A 27 0.09 -10.50 26.07
C PRO A 27 0.61 -9.86 24.77
N PRO A 28 0.52 -8.52 24.62
CA PRO A 28 1.14 -7.86 23.50
C PRO A 28 2.66 -8.11 23.53
N PRO A 29 3.32 -8.31 22.39
CA PRO A 29 4.78 -8.36 22.32
C PRO A 29 5.36 -7.10 22.97
N SER A 30 6.46 -7.24 23.71
CA SER A 30 7.12 -6.14 24.45
C SER A 30 7.42 -4.93 23.56
N ASP A 31 7.63 -5.18 22.28
CA ASP A 31 8.08 -4.19 21.30
C ASP A 31 6.91 -3.43 20.65
N LEU A 32 5.65 -3.80 20.94
CA LEU A 32 4.42 -3.25 20.33
C LEU A 32 3.46 -2.64 21.36
N THR A 33 4.01 -2.05 22.41
CA THR A 33 3.24 -1.46 23.54
C THR A 33 2.46 -0.19 23.18
N ARG A 34 2.78 0.44 22.04
CA ARG A 34 2.10 1.66 21.54
C ARG A 34 1.15 1.40 20.37
N THR A 35 0.92 0.13 20.03
CA THR A 35 0.03 -0.24 18.93
C THR A 35 -1.40 -0.37 19.43
N ASP A 36 -2.36 0.13 18.66
CA ASP A 36 -3.77 -0.13 18.92
C ASP A 36 -4.13 -1.57 18.52
N TRP A 37 -4.73 -2.30 19.46
CA TRP A 37 -5.09 -3.71 19.28
C TRP A 37 -6.60 -3.87 19.11
N ILE A 38 -6.99 -4.69 18.14
CA ILE A 38 -8.34 -5.25 18.09
C ILE A 38 -8.32 -6.55 18.88
N GLU A 39 -8.92 -6.52 20.07
CA GLU A 39 -8.98 -7.68 20.95
C GLU A 39 -10.19 -8.54 20.63
N TYR A 40 -9.95 -9.83 20.40
CA TYR A 40 -10.99 -10.85 20.34
C TYR A 40 -11.30 -11.36 21.76
N ASP A 41 -12.56 -11.18 22.16
CA ASP A 41 -13.15 -11.66 23.40
C ASP A 41 -14.37 -12.52 23.02
N ASP A 42 -14.38 -13.78 23.44
CA ASP A 42 -15.47 -14.72 23.16
C ASP A 42 -16.78 -14.33 23.87
N GLY A 43 -16.68 -13.57 24.97
CA GLY A 43 -17.83 -12.99 25.67
C GLY A 43 -18.41 -11.72 25.03
N ASP A 44 -17.76 -11.12 24.04
CA ASP A 44 -18.20 -9.87 23.40
C ASP A 44 -17.80 -9.80 21.92
N GLU A 45 -18.26 -10.79 21.15
CA GLU A 45 -18.04 -10.87 19.70
C GLU A 45 -18.57 -9.62 18.97
N ALA A 46 -19.66 -9.03 19.47
CA ALA A 46 -20.25 -7.84 18.88
C ALA A 46 -19.28 -6.64 18.93
N ARG A 47 -18.57 -6.42 20.03
CA ARG A 47 -17.54 -5.38 20.12
C ARG A 47 -16.36 -5.66 19.20
N PHE A 48 -15.91 -6.91 19.11
CA PHE A 48 -14.85 -7.31 18.19
C PHE A 48 -15.23 -6.96 16.75
N ARG A 49 -16.41 -7.39 16.28
CA ARG A 49 -16.91 -7.10 14.93
C ARG A 49 -17.01 -5.61 14.67
N ARG A 50 -17.51 -4.80 15.62
CA ARG A 50 -17.59 -3.34 15.48
C ARG A 50 -16.21 -2.71 15.26
N LYS A 51 -15.22 -3.07 16.09
CA LYS A 51 -13.85 -2.55 15.97
C LYS A 51 -13.17 -2.99 14.67
N LEU A 52 -13.38 -4.24 14.26
CA LEU A 52 -12.84 -4.75 13.01
C LEU A 52 -13.43 -4.00 11.82
N ASN A 53 -14.75 -3.85 11.77
CA ASN A 53 -15.41 -3.11 10.70
C ASN A 53 -14.96 -1.65 10.67
N GLN A 54 -14.85 -0.99 11.83
CA GLN A 54 -14.32 0.37 11.89
C GLN A 54 -12.91 0.46 11.28
N ALA A 55 -12.02 -0.49 11.61
CA ALA A 55 -10.68 -0.50 11.04
C ALA A 55 -10.69 -0.72 9.52
N LEU A 56 -11.60 -1.57 9.01
CA LEU A 56 -11.79 -1.76 7.56
C LEU A 56 -12.33 -0.48 6.89
N ASP A 57 -13.29 0.20 7.50
CA ASP A 57 -13.83 1.47 7.00
C ASP A 57 -12.73 2.54 6.92
N GLU A 58 -11.82 2.58 7.89
CA GLU A 58 -10.64 3.47 7.88
C GLU A 58 -9.66 3.13 6.75
N LEU A 59 -9.48 1.84 6.41
CA LEU A 59 -8.68 1.43 5.26
C LEU A 59 -9.28 1.91 3.94
N ASP A 60 -10.59 1.76 3.78
CA ASP A 60 -11.32 2.19 2.59
C ASP A 60 -11.28 3.72 2.44
N ALA A 61 -11.46 4.45 3.54
CA ALA A 61 -11.33 5.90 3.56
C ALA A 61 -9.92 6.36 3.16
N LEU A 62 -8.88 5.67 3.66
CA LEU A 62 -7.50 5.95 3.28
C LEU A 62 -7.22 5.66 1.80
N ALA A 63 -7.80 4.58 1.26
CA ALA A 63 -7.70 4.27 -0.16
C ALA A 63 -8.32 5.37 -1.02
N GLY A 64 -9.55 5.78 -0.70
CA GLY A 64 -10.24 6.88 -1.38
C GLY A 64 -9.48 8.21 -1.29
N PHE A 65 -8.89 8.52 -0.14
CA PHE A 65 -8.06 9.72 0.02
C PHE A 65 -6.82 9.70 -0.90
N ASN A 66 -6.12 8.57 -0.99
CA ASN A 66 -4.96 8.44 -1.88
C ASN A 66 -5.37 8.56 -3.35
N GLU A 67 -6.51 7.99 -3.72
CA GLU A 67 -7.07 8.12 -5.07
C GLU A 67 -7.38 9.58 -5.43
N SER A 68 -8.11 10.31 -4.59
CA SER A 68 -8.42 11.72 -4.86
C SER A 68 -7.17 12.58 -5.01
N LEU A 69 -6.14 12.35 -4.18
CA LEU A 69 -4.87 13.06 -4.32
C LEU A 69 -4.11 12.66 -5.60
N LEU A 70 -4.20 11.40 -6.01
CA LEU A 70 -3.61 10.94 -7.27
C LEU A 70 -4.27 11.63 -8.46
N GLU A 71 -5.60 11.71 -8.49
CA GLU A 71 -6.34 12.39 -9.56
C GLU A 71 -5.90 13.85 -9.71
N VAL A 72 -5.85 14.58 -8.59
CA VAL A 72 -5.36 15.97 -8.56
C VAL A 72 -3.92 16.06 -9.08
N ALA A 73 -3.04 15.12 -8.69
CA ALA A 73 -1.66 15.12 -9.14
C ALA A 73 -1.52 14.82 -10.65
N LEU A 74 -2.32 13.90 -11.18
CA LEU A 74 -2.31 13.54 -12.61
C LEU A 74 -2.83 14.70 -13.49
N GLU A 75 -3.78 15.47 -13.01
CA GLU A 75 -4.33 16.64 -13.70
C GLU A 75 -3.42 17.88 -13.64
N ALA A 76 -2.46 17.91 -12.71
CA ALA A 76 -1.57 19.05 -12.53
C ALA A 76 -0.74 19.34 -13.80
N PRO A 77 -0.66 20.60 -14.26
CA PRO A 77 0.17 20.99 -15.41
C PRO A 77 1.66 20.68 -15.21
N ALA A 78 2.15 20.82 -13.98
CA ALA A 78 3.47 20.41 -13.54
C ALA A 78 3.30 19.38 -12.43
N MET A 79 3.30 18.10 -12.79
CA MET A 79 3.07 17.00 -11.87
C MET A 79 4.34 16.67 -11.08
N ASP A 80 4.23 16.66 -9.74
CA ASP A 80 5.23 16.00 -8.90
C ASP A 80 5.07 14.48 -9.05
N CYS A 81 5.93 13.88 -9.88
CA CYS A 81 5.86 12.48 -10.22
C CYS A 81 6.15 11.57 -9.02
N ALA A 82 6.95 12.01 -8.06
CA ALA A 82 7.26 11.22 -6.86
C ALA A 82 6.04 11.15 -5.95
N VAL A 83 5.37 12.29 -5.72
CA VAL A 83 4.13 12.33 -4.92
C VAL A 83 3.02 11.55 -5.63
N ALA A 84 2.83 11.76 -6.94
CA ALA A 84 1.82 11.03 -7.70
C ALA A 84 2.06 9.51 -7.62
N PHE A 85 3.32 9.06 -7.74
CA PHE A 85 3.66 7.65 -7.63
C PHE A 85 3.42 7.10 -6.22
N GLU A 86 3.74 7.86 -5.16
CA GLU A 86 3.46 7.48 -3.78
C GLU A 86 1.95 7.26 -3.56
N ARG A 87 1.09 8.11 -4.12
CA ARG A 87 -0.37 7.96 -4.02
C ARG A 87 -0.88 6.76 -4.80
N ALA A 88 -0.44 6.57 -6.04
CA ALA A 88 -0.81 5.41 -6.85
C ALA A 88 -0.38 4.09 -6.20
N SER A 89 0.82 4.03 -5.66
CA SER A 89 1.34 2.83 -5.01
C SER A 89 0.58 2.48 -3.74
N LYS A 90 0.30 3.48 -2.88
CA LYS A 90 -0.51 3.27 -1.67
C LYS A 90 -1.94 2.83 -2.01
N ALA A 91 -2.61 3.48 -2.95
CA ALA A 91 -3.95 3.09 -3.38
C ALA A 91 -3.98 1.64 -3.90
N PHE A 92 -3.04 1.26 -4.76
CA PHE A 92 -2.92 -0.12 -5.25
C PHE A 92 -2.67 -1.13 -4.11
N LEU A 93 -1.83 -0.80 -3.13
CA LEU A 93 -1.52 -1.72 -2.04
C LEU A 93 -2.71 -1.96 -1.11
N LEU A 94 -3.63 -1.00 -1.04
CA LEU A 94 -4.87 -1.08 -0.26
C LEU A 94 -5.96 -1.84 -1.03
N THR A 95 -6.20 -1.50 -2.29
CA THR A 95 -7.39 -1.96 -3.04
C THR A 95 -7.10 -3.10 -4.02
N LYS A 96 -5.84 -3.28 -4.41
CA LYS A 96 -5.42 -4.17 -5.51
C LYS A 96 -6.05 -3.83 -6.87
N GLU A 97 -6.57 -2.63 -7.06
CA GLU A 97 -7.19 -2.27 -8.33
C GLU A 97 -6.15 -2.00 -9.44
N PRO A 98 -6.25 -2.67 -10.61
CA PRO A 98 -5.24 -2.57 -11.67
C PRO A 98 -5.02 -1.16 -12.21
N ARG A 99 -6.07 -0.31 -12.22
CA ARG A 99 -6.00 1.07 -12.73
C ARG A 99 -4.94 1.95 -12.06
N PHE A 100 -4.58 1.64 -10.81
CA PHE A 100 -3.51 2.34 -10.11
C PHE A 100 -2.13 1.98 -10.65
N LEU A 101 -1.96 0.77 -11.21
CA LEU A 101 -0.75 0.40 -11.96
C LEU A 101 -0.71 1.12 -13.31
N ASP A 102 -1.85 1.26 -13.99
CA ASP A 102 -1.93 2.00 -15.25
C ASP A 102 -1.62 3.49 -15.04
N SER A 103 -2.09 4.06 -13.93
CA SER A 103 -1.74 5.42 -13.48
C SER A 103 -0.24 5.55 -13.22
N ALA A 104 0.38 4.57 -12.56
CA ALA A 104 1.83 4.55 -12.35
C ALA A 104 2.61 4.50 -13.68
N GLU A 105 2.14 3.73 -14.67
CA GLU A 105 2.73 3.75 -16.02
C GLU A 105 2.58 5.10 -16.72
N GLN A 106 1.45 5.79 -16.55
CA GLN A 106 1.26 7.15 -17.07
C GLN A 106 2.27 8.13 -16.46
N ILE A 107 2.54 8.02 -15.16
CA ILE A 107 3.54 8.83 -14.46
C ILE A 107 4.94 8.59 -15.04
N ALA A 108 5.32 7.31 -15.26
CA ALA A 108 6.60 6.97 -15.87
C ALA A 108 6.76 7.57 -17.29
N ARG A 109 5.69 7.57 -18.10
CA ARG A 109 5.73 8.20 -19.45
C ARG A 109 5.93 9.71 -19.38
N ARG A 110 5.28 10.39 -18.43
CA ARG A 110 5.46 11.84 -18.22
C ARG A 110 6.88 12.20 -17.73
N LEU A 111 7.47 11.35 -16.90
CA LEU A 111 8.88 11.46 -16.53
C LEU A 111 9.78 11.36 -17.76
N ASP A 112 9.52 10.42 -18.67
CA ASP A 112 10.29 10.24 -19.92
C ASP A 112 10.19 11.44 -20.87
N GLU A 113 9.04 12.12 -20.89
CA GLU A 113 8.84 13.36 -21.65
C GLU A 113 9.63 14.54 -21.05
N SER A 114 9.67 14.62 -19.72
CA SER A 114 10.34 15.70 -18.98
C SER A 114 11.87 15.54 -18.92
N ALA A 115 12.37 14.30 -18.92
CA ALA A 115 13.81 13.99 -18.84
C ALA A 115 14.57 14.20 -20.18
N ARG A 116 13.90 14.63 -21.25
CA ARG A 116 14.54 14.92 -22.54
C ARG A 116 15.41 16.18 -22.52
N ASP A 117 15.14 17.09 -21.58
CA ASP A 117 15.84 18.40 -21.51
C ASP A 117 16.99 18.43 -20.51
N ASP A 118 17.01 17.57 -19.48
CA ASP A 118 18.13 17.41 -18.56
C ASP A 118 18.23 15.94 -18.09
N GLN A 119 19.35 15.27 -18.38
CA GLN A 119 19.63 13.91 -17.87
C GLN A 119 19.96 13.97 -16.38
N VAL A 120 18.95 14.09 -15.54
CA VAL A 120 19.08 14.01 -14.08
C VAL A 120 19.00 12.55 -13.67
N ALA A 121 20.10 11.99 -13.13
CA ALA A 121 20.19 10.59 -12.71
C ALA A 121 19.07 10.17 -11.73
N ASP A 122 18.59 11.09 -10.89
CA ASP A 122 17.49 10.85 -9.97
C ASP A 122 16.15 10.58 -10.66
N LEU A 123 15.88 11.21 -11.82
CA LEU A 123 14.65 10.97 -12.58
C LEU A 123 14.64 9.56 -13.18
N ALA A 124 15.80 9.09 -13.67
CA ALA A 124 15.96 7.73 -14.16
C ALA A 124 15.73 6.70 -13.04
N ARG A 125 16.24 6.96 -11.82
CA ARG A 125 16.00 6.11 -10.66
C ARG A 125 14.51 6.02 -10.31
N VAL A 126 13.81 7.15 -10.22
CA VAL A 126 12.37 7.17 -9.91
C VAL A 126 11.57 6.41 -10.97
N ARG A 127 11.91 6.59 -12.25
CA ARG A 127 11.30 5.84 -13.35
C ARG A 127 11.47 4.33 -13.19
N ASP A 128 12.68 3.87 -12.92
CA ASP A 128 12.95 2.44 -12.75
C ASP A 128 12.21 1.84 -11.54
N GLU A 129 12.09 2.60 -10.45
CA GLU A 129 11.28 2.23 -9.29
C GLU A 129 9.80 2.07 -9.65
N ILE A 130 9.24 3.01 -10.42
CA ILE A 130 7.86 2.95 -10.92
C ILE A 130 7.65 1.69 -11.78
N LEU A 131 8.53 1.43 -12.73
CA LEU A 131 8.41 0.28 -13.63
C LEU A 131 8.56 -1.05 -12.89
N MET A 132 9.46 -1.11 -11.91
CA MET A 132 9.59 -2.28 -11.04
C MET A 132 8.31 -2.51 -10.24
N PHE A 133 7.74 -1.45 -9.65
CA PHE A 133 6.46 -1.53 -8.93
C PHE A 133 5.34 -2.06 -9.82
N VAL A 134 5.18 -1.51 -11.03
CA VAL A 134 4.17 -1.97 -12.01
C VAL A 134 4.36 -3.45 -12.33
N LYS A 135 5.60 -3.87 -12.61
CA LYS A 135 5.93 -5.28 -12.91
C LYS A 135 5.53 -6.21 -11.76
N GLN A 136 5.90 -5.86 -10.52
CA GLN A 136 5.57 -6.68 -9.35
C GLN A 136 4.07 -6.66 -9.06
N GLY A 137 3.41 -5.50 -9.21
CA GLY A 137 1.97 -5.35 -9.06
C GLY A 137 1.20 -6.25 -10.02
N ARG A 138 1.56 -6.22 -11.31
CA ARG A 138 0.95 -7.10 -12.33
C ARG A 138 1.17 -8.57 -12.05
N ARG A 139 2.38 -8.95 -11.58
CA ARG A 139 2.66 -10.33 -11.16
C ARG A 139 1.78 -10.74 -9.97
N ALA A 140 1.57 -9.85 -9.00
CA ALA A 140 0.73 -10.13 -7.84
C ALA A 140 -0.75 -10.33 -8.25
N LEU A 141 -1.24 -9.60 -9.25
CA LEU A 141 -2.60 -9.77 -9.80
C LEU A 141 -2.77 -11.05 -10.62
N ALA A 142 -1.73 -11.48 -11.34
CA ALA A 142 -1.76 -12.70 -12.14
C ALA A 142 -1.82 -14.00 -11.31
N GLY A 143 -1.60 -13.91 -9.99
CA GLY A 143 -1.55 -15.08 -9.10
C GLY A 143 -0.33 -15.98 -9.35
N PRO A 144 -0.17 -17.06 -8.55
CA PRO A 144 0.90 -18.03 -8.77
C PRO A 144 0.67 -18.76 -10.11
N VAL A 145 1.64 -18.63 -11.02
CA VAL A 145 1.67 -19.40 -12.27
C VAL A 145 1.98 -20.86 -11.91
N GLY A 146 0.95 -21.71 -11.88
CA GLY A 146 1.08 -23.16 -11.82
C GLY A 146 1.40 -23.75 -10.44
N GLY A 147 0.35 -24.07 -9.69
CA GLY A 147 0.39 -25.10 -8.65
C GLY A 147 -0.71 -26.10 -8.97
N ALA A 148 -0.31 -27.30 -9.40
CA ALA A 148 -1.21 -28.37 -9.78
C ALA A 148 -2.25 -28.64 -8.70
N ALA A 149 -3.51 -28.73 -9.11
CA ALA A 149 -4.51 -29.47 -8.37
C ALA A 149 -4.04 -30.94 -8.29
N ALA A 150 -3.73 -31.40 -7.08
CA ALA A 150 -3.66 -32.81 -6.70
C ALA A 150 -4.03 -32.91 -5.22
#